data_AF-A0A934ERG8-F1
#
_entry.id   AF-A0A934ERG8-F1
#
_cell.length_a   1.000
_cell.length_b   1.000
_cell.length_c   1.000
_cell.angle_alpha   90.00
_cell.angle_beta   90.00
_cell.angle_gamma   90.00
#
_symmetry.space_group_name_H-M   'P 1'
#
loop_
_entity.id
_entity.type
_entity.pdbx_description
1 polymer ?
#
loop_
_entity_poly.entity_id
_entity_poly.type
_entity_poly.pdbx_seq_one_letter_code
_entity_poly.pdbx_strand_id
1 'polypeptide(L)'
;MENNENVAGATAERVLNFIVNLENNIPEFILLNISRNYKIVKKLLNEIKFLVFSDTILLTSTYVKNDDLDRKIDKWALFLVVSLHLNRWMFEYGLPLRGVITIGNFLIKEHCFAGKPIVDAYKMCHDLDLAACVMTDNAYQEVTNLINSSKRKKIKKLLNASIVEYLIPRKGGKEEKLPTLNLLTFRGLKPKSKKSNVKSKDNKIGIRQFVFNSFWEHNKDIPQEALNKVANTEQYLRYIIRFTKKQKS
;
A
#
# COMPACT_ATOMS: atom_id res chain seq x y z
N MET A 1 9.22 -13.74 30.97
CA MET A 1 9.79 -13.51 29.63
C MET A 1 9.13 -14.36 28.53
N GLU A 2 8.11 -15.18 28.83
CA GLU A 2 7.48 -16.12 27.86
C GLU A 2 6.37 -15.56 26.94
N ASN A 3 6.04 -14.26 26.98
CA ASN A 3 4.89 -13.73 26.23
C ASN A 3 5.23 -13.09 24.86
N ASN A 4 6.50 -12.85 24.52
CA ASN A 4 6.84 -12.14 23.28
C ASN A 4 6.93 -13.05 22.05
N GLU A 5 7.34 -14.31 22.20
CA GLU A 5 7.44 -15.25 21.07
C GLU A 5 6.07 -15.63 20.51
N ASN A 6 5.08 -15.83 21.40
CA ASN A 6 3.70 -16.13 21.01
C ASN A 6 3.03 -14.99 20.23
N VAL A 7 3.39 -13.74 20.52
CA VAL A 7 2.84 -12.55 19.85
C VAL A 7 3.49 -12.32 18.47
N ALA A 8 4.82 -12.53 18.38
CA ALA A 8 5.53 -12.46 17.11
C ALA A 8 5.06 -13.55 16.13
N GLY A 9 4.87 -14.79 16.61
CA GLY A 9 4.34 -15.90 15.81
C GLY A 9 2.93 -15.64 15.26
N ALA A 10 2.00 -15.21 16.12
CA ALA A 10 0.63 -14.89 15.70
C ALA A 10 0.57 -13.73 14.67
N THR A 11 1.51 -12.81 14.75
CA THR A 11 1.62 -11.68 13.82
C THR A 11 2.13 -12.12 12.46
N ALA A 12 3.20 -12.92 12.44
CA ALA A 12 3.71 -13.52 11.21
C ALA A 12 2.64 -14.38 10.52
N GLU A 13 1.87 -15.15 11.29
CA GLU A 13 0.77 -15.95 10.77
C GLU A 13 -0.32 -15.10 10.10
N ARG A 14 -0.67 -13.92 10.67
CA ARG A 14 -1.62 -12.99 10.05
C ARG A 14 -1.11 -12.42 8.73
N VAL A 15 0.19 -12.07 8.66
CA VAL A 15 0.81 -11.59 7.42
C VAL A 15 0.80 -12.66 6.35
N LEU A 16 1.22 -13.88 6.70
CA LEU A 16 1.21 -15.02 5.80
C LEU A 16 -0.20 -15.34 5.34
N ASN A 17 -1.17 -15.35 6.24
CA ASN A 17 -2.58 -15.54 5.90
C ASN A 17 -3.11 -14.46 4.97
N PHE A 18 -2.67 -13.20 5.11
CA PHE A 18 -3.03 -12.15 4.16
C PHE A 18 -2.49 -12.45 2.76
N ILE A 19 -1.20 -12.78 2.68
CA ILE A 19 -0.48 -13.03 1.42
C ILE A 19 -1.02 -14.28 0.72
N VAL A 20 -1.24 -15.38 1.46
CA VAL A 20 -1.76 -16.64 0.93
C VAL A 20 -3.22 -16.50 0.50
N ASN A 21 -4.04 -15.73 1.23
CA ASN A 21 -5.48 -15.60 0.97
C ASN A 21 -5.85 -14.26 0.30
N LEU A 22 -4.95 -13.68 -0.51
CA LEU A 22 -5.13 -12.34 -1.09
C LEU A 22 -6.50 -12.13 -1.75
N GLU A 23 -6.98 -13.11 -2.53
CA GLU A 23 -8.28 -13.08 -3.18
C GLU A 23 -9.43 -12.89 -2.18
N ASN A 24 -9.38 -13.59 -1.05
CA ASN A 24 -10.40 -13.54 -0.01
C ASN A 24 -10.31 -12.26 0.84
N ASN A 25 -9.16 -11.58 0.82
CA ASN A 25 -8.90 -10.39 1.64
C ASN A 25 -9.24 -9.08 0.92
N ILE A 26 -9.41 -9.10 -0.41
CA ILE A 26 -9.85 -7.94 -1.18
C ILE A 26 -11.36 -8.07 -1.43
N PRO A 27 -12.17 -7.12 -0.93
CA PRO A 27 -13.61 -7.13 -1.16
C PRO A 27 -13.97 -7.24 -2.64
N GLU A 28 -14.84 -8.19 -2.98
CA GLU A 28 -15.25 -8.48 -4.36
C GLU A 28 -15.76 -7.24 -5.09
N PHE A 29 -16.49 -6.35 -4.41
CA PHE A 29 -16.98 -5.11 -5.02
C PHE A 29 -15.86 -4.19 -5.53
N ILE A 30 -14.66 -4.25 -4.92
CA ILE A 30 -13.49 -3.49 -5.38
C ILE A 30 -12.94 -4.14 -6.66
N LEU A 31 -12.84 -5.48 -6.67
CA LEU A 31 -12.43 -6.26 -7.83
C LEU A 31 -13.37 -6.03 -9.03
N LEU A 32 -14.68 -5.93 -8.78
CA LEU A 32 -15.70 -5.63 -9.79
C LEU A 32 -15.62 -4.19 -10.34
N ASN A 33 -14.97 -3.26 -9.64
CA ASN A 33 -14.68 -1.93 -10.20
C ASN A 33 -13.52 -1.95 -11.19
N ILE A 34 -12.63 -2.96 -11.09
CA ILE A 34 -11.57 -3.22 -12.05
C ILE A 34 -12.22 -3.85 -13.28
N SER A 35 -12.72 -5.08 -13.21
CA SER A 35 -13.41 -5.72 -14.33
C SER A 35 -14.73 -6.33 -13.91
N ARG A 36 -15.76 -6.21 -14.76
CA ARG A 36 -17.07 -6.86 -14.57
C ARG A 36 -16.96 -8.39 -14.62
N ASN A 37 -15.89 -8.90 -15.22
CA ASN A 37 -15.67 -10.34 -15.32
C ASN A 37 -14.74 -10.79 -14.18
N TYR A 38 -15.35 -11.32 -13.11
CA TYR A 38 -14.62 -11.82 -11.94
C TYR A 38 -13.58 -12.88 -12.29
N LYS A 39 -13.83 -13.73 -13.30
CA LYS A 39 -12.86 -14.75 -13.74
C LYS A 39 -11.59 -14.11 -14.30
N ILE A 40 -11.70 -12.98 -15.01
CA ILE A 40 -10.54 -12.22 -15.50
C ILE A 40 -9.77 -11.65 -14.32
N VAL A 41 -10.45 -11.05 -13.35
CA VAL A 41 -9.79 -10.48 -12.16
C VAL A 41 -9.05 -11.56 -11.38
N LYS A 42 -9.67 -12.72 -11.17
CA LYS A 42 -9.04 -13.86 -10.49
C LYS A 42 -7.79 -14.34 -11.24
N LYS A 43 -7.85 -14.44 -12.57
CA LYS A 43 -6.68 -14.80 -13.40
C LYS A 43 -5.56 -13.78 -13.21
N LEU A 44 -5.87 -12.48 -13.25
CA LEU A 44 -4.90 -11.41 -13.06
C LEU A 44 -4.33 -11.37 -11.63
N LEU A 45 -5.13 -11.68 -10.61
CA LEU A 45 -4.67 -11.80 -9.23
C LEU A 45 -3.60 -12.89 -9.10
N ASN A 46 -3.80 -14.03 -9.76
CA ASN A 46 -2.83 -15.13 -9.77
C ASN A 46 -1.51 -14.80 -10.51
N GLU A 47 -1.52 -13.77 -11.37
CA GLU A 47 -0.32 -13.25 -12.04
C GLU A 47 0.52 -12.37 -11.09
N ILE A 48 -0.05 -11.84 -10.02
CA ILE A 48 0.68 -11.09 -9.00
C ILE A 48 1.46 -12.06 -8.12
N LYS A 49 2.78 -11.86 -8.01
CA LYS A 49 3.67 -12.72 -7.23
C LYS A 49 4.17 -11.99 -5.99
N PHE A 50 4.20 -12.72 -4.89
CA PHE A 50 4.76 -12.29 -3.61
C PHE A 50 6.01 -13.12 -3.35
N LEU A 51 7.08 -12.44 -2.96
CA LEU A 51 8.23 -13.06 -2.34
C LEU A 51 8.44 -12.38 -0.99
N VAL A 52 8.44 -13.16 0.08
CA VAL A 52 8.69 -12.67 1.43
C VAL A 52 10.06 -13.15 1.85
N PHE A 53 10.92 -12.23 2.28
CA PHE A 53 12.23 -12.55 2.81
C PHE A 53 12.52 -11.66 4.02
N SER A 54 12.73 -12.30 5.17
CA SER A 54 12.87 -11.62 6.46
C SER A 54 11.68 -10.68 6.75
N ASP A 55 11.89 -9.37 6.78
CA ASP A 55 10.87 -8.32 6.98
C ASP A 55 10.40 -7.66 5.68
N THR A 56 10.92 -8.09 4.53
CA THR A 56 10.69 -7.47 3.23
C THR A 56 9.68 -8.27 2.41
N ILE A 57 8.70 -7.57 1.82
CA ILE A 57 7.73 -8.14 0.90
C ILE A 57 7.99 -7.55 -0.49
N LEU A 58 8.40 -8.39 -1.43
CA LEU A 58 8.52 -8.04 -2.84
C LEU A 58 7.22 -8.45 -3.56
N LEU A 59 6.48 -7.44 -4.01
CA LEU A 59 5.29 -7.60 -4.84
C LEU A 59 5.64 -7.33 -6.30
N THR A 60 5.31 -8.26 -7.20
CA THR A 60 5.59 -8.10 -8.63
C THR A 60 4.38 -8.44 -9.49
N SER A 61 4.28 -7.74 -10.61
CA SER A 61 3.35 -8.04 -11.70
C SER A 61 4.04 -7.70 -13.00
N THR A 62 3.79 -8.49 -14.04
CA THR A 62 4.41 -8.34 -15.35
C THR A 62 3.34 -8.12 -16.41
N TYR A 63 3.67 -7.36 -17.44
CA TYR A 63 2.89 -7.30 -18.68
C TYR A 63 3.84 -7.15 -19.85
N VAL A 64 3.43 -7.60 -21.03
CA VAL A 64 4.25 -7.48 -22.23
C VAL A 64 4.11 -6.06 -22.78
N LYS A 65 5.17 -5.48 -23.33
CA LYS A 65 5.13 -4.11 -23.89
C LYS A 65 4.00 -3.91 -24.90
N ASN A 66 3.62 -4.97 -25.63
CA ASN A 66 2.56 -4.97 -26.63
C ASN A 66 1.23 -5.56 -26.12
N ASP A 67 1.06 -5.73 -24.80
CA ASP A 67 -0.23 -6.12 -24.22
C ASP A 67 -1.30 -5.07 -24.58
N ASP A 68 -2.52 -5.56 -24.76
CA ASP A 68 -3.72 -4.73 -24.94
C ASP A 68 -3.85 -3.67 -23.81
N LEU A 69 -4.35 -2.49 -24.19
CA LEU A 69 -4.47 -1.35 -23.29
C LEU A 69 -5.36 -1.66 -22.08
N ASP A 70 -6.50 -2.32 -22.28
CA ASP A 70 -7.41 -2.67 -21.18
C ASP A 70 -6.77 -3.70 -20.25
N ARG A 71 -5.98 -4.65 -20.79
CA ARG A 71 -5.21 -5.59 -19.98
C ARG A 71 -4.16 -4.88 -19.12
N LYS A 72 -3.43 -3.91 -19.66
CA LYS A 72 -2.46 -3.10 -18.90
C LYS A 72 -3.14 -2.29 -17.79
N ILE A 73 -4.26 -1.66 -18.11
CA ILE A 73 -5.08 -0.91 -17.14
C ILE A 73 -5.54 -1.84 -16.01
N ASP A 74 -6.08 -3.01 -16.34
CA ASP A 74 -6.54 -3.97 -15.33
C ASP A 74 -5.40 -4.44 -14.42
N LYS A 75 -4.23 -4.73 -15.00
CA LYS A 75 -3.04 -5.12 -14.23
C LYS A 75 -2.57 -4.05 -13.28
N TRP A 76 -2.46 -2.80 -13.74
CA TRP A 76 -2.06 -1.68 -12.89
C TRP A 76 -3.09 -1.37 -11.81
N ALA A 77 -4.38 -1.36 -12.16
CA ALA A 77 -5.44 -1.14 -11.19
C ALA A 77 -5.43 -2.22 -10.11
N LEU A 78 -5.25 -3.48 -10.50
CA LEU A 78 -5.16 -4.58 -9.56
C LEU A 78 -3.90 -4.51 -8.70
N PHE A 79 -2.75 -4.22 -9.29
CA PHE A 79 -1.49 -4.08 -8.56
C PHE A 79 -1.56 -2.96 -7.51
N LEU A 80 -2.14 -1.81 -7.86
CA LEU A 80 -2.33 -0.69 -6.93
C LEU A 80 -3.33 -1.04 -5.82
N VAL A 81 -4.44 -1.72 -6.15
CA VAL A 81 -5.43 -2.18 -5.17
C VAL A 81 -4.77 -3.15 -4.19
N VAL A 82 -4.05 -4.16 -4.68
CA VAL A 82 -3.33 -5.13 -3.85
C VAL A 82 -2.31 -4.43 -2.96
N SER A 83 -1.51 -3.51 -3.51
CA SER A 83 -0.51 -2.75 -2.77
C SER A 83 -1.12 -1.89 -1.65
N LEU A 84 -2.24 -1.23 -1.95
CA LEU A 84 -2.97 -0.39 -1.01
C LEU A 84 -3.60 -1.23 0.12
N HIS A 85 -4.20 -2.38 -0.23
CA HIS A 85 -4.74 -3.32 0.73
C HIS A 85 -3.65 -3.90 1.65
N LEU A 86 -2.52 -4.31 1.07
CA LEU A 86 -1.36 -4.80 1.84
C LEU A 86 -0.87 -3.73 2.81
N ASN A 87 -0.56 -2.53 2.31
CA ASN A 87 -0.01 -1.46 3.15
C ASN A 87 -0.99 -1.08 4.28
N ARG A 88 -2.28 -1.03 3.99
CA ARG A 88 -3.33 -0.76 4.98
C ARG A 88 -3.49 -1.87 6.02
N TRP A 89 -3.61 -3.12 5.60
CA TRP A 89 -3.80 -4.23 6.54
C TRP A 89 -2.62 -4.39 7.47
N MET A 90 -1.42 -4.29 6.91
CA MET A 90 -0.19 -4.32 7.69
C MET A 90 -0.17 -3.19 8.72
N PHE A 91 -0.59 -1.98 8.33
CA PHE A 91 -0.79 -0.88 9.28
C PHE A 91 -1.81 -1.21 10.38
N GLU A 92 -2.98 -1.73 10.03
CA GLU A 92 -4.04 -2.08 11.00
C GLU A 92 -3.64 -3.25 11.93
N TYR A 93 -2.68 -4.08 11.52
CA TYR A 93 -2.09 -5.15 12.34
C TYR A 93 -0.81 -4.74 13.06
N GLY A 94 -0.48 -3.46 13.05
CA GLY A 94 0.68 -2.94 13.77
C GLY A 94 2.04 -3.31 13.16
N LEU A 95 2.05 -3.46 11.84
CA LEU A 95 3.24 -3.62 11.00
C LEU A 95 3.25 -2.52 9.94
N PRO A 96 3.37 -1.25 10.33
CA PRO A 96 3.34 -0.14 9.39
C PRO A 96 4.47 -0.26 8.35
N LEU A 97 4.10 -0.42 7.07
CA LEU A 97 5.04 -0.68 5.98
C LEU A 97 5.52 0.59 5.29
N ARG A 98 6.80 0.55 4.91
CA ARG A 98 7.38 1.42 3.87
C ARG A 98 7.28 0.69 2.54
N GLY A 99 6.82 1.36 1.51
CA GLY A 99 6.65 0.77 0.18
C GLY A 99 7.11 1.71 -0.91
N VAL A 100 7.63 1.13 -1.99
CA VAL A 100 7.95 1.85 -3.22
C VAL A 100 7.45 1.03 -4.39
N ILE A 101 6.61 1.64 -5.23
CA ILE A 101 6.16 1.09 -6.50
C ILE A 101 7.02 1.71 -7.60
N THR A 102 7.58 0.85 -8.44
CA THR A 102 8.37 1.27 -9.59
C THR A 102 8.06 0.38 -10.78
N ILE A 103 8.53 0.78 -11.95
CA ILE A 103 8.39 0.04 -13.20
C ILE A 103 9.77 -0.12 -13.86
N GLY A 104 9.96 -1.27 -14.49
CA GLY A 104 11.06 -1.52 -15.43
C GLY A 104 11.27 -3.00 -15.66
N ASN A 105 12.34 -3.33 -16.36
CA ASN A 105 12.69 -4.72 -16.65
C ASN A 105 13.30 -5.39 -15.42
N PHE A 106 12.82 -6.59 -15.14
CA PHE A 106 13.35 -7.46 -14.09
C PHE A 106 13.17 -8.92 -14.50
N LEU A 107 13.95 -9.79 -13.86
CA LEU A 107 13.88 -11.24 -13.99
C LEU A 107 13.46 -11.82 -12.66
N ILE A 108 12.58 -12.82 -12.71
CA ILE A 108 12.25 -13.69 -11.58
C ILE A 108 12.45 -15.12 -12.06
N LYS A 109 13.26 -15.87 -11.33
CA LYS A 109 13.40 -17.31 -11.53
C LYS A 109 13.39 -17.96 -10.15
N GLU A 110 12.33 -18.73 -9.87
CA GLU A 110 12.09 -19.35 -8.56
C GLU A 110 12.16 -18.32 -7.42
N HIS A 111 13.14 -18.43 -6.52
CA HIS A 111 13.37 -17.52 -5.40
C HIS A 111 14.37 -16.41 -5.70
N CYS A 112 14.91 -16.36 -6.93
CA CYS A 112 15.87 -15.36 -7.36
C CYS A 112 15.19 -14.24 -8.13
N PHE A 113 15.58 -13.01 -7.84
CA PHE A 113 15.12 -11.83 -8.55
C PHE A 113 16.28 -10.91 -8.87
N ALA A 114 16.24 -10.30 -10.05
CA ALA A 114 17.26 -9.36 -10.49
C ALA A 114 16.63 -8.27 -11.34
N GLY A 115 17.05 -7.03 -11.12
CA GLY A 115 16.57 -5.89 -11.89
C GLY A 115 16.82 -4.59 -11.16
N LYS A 116 17.29 -3.59 -11.90
CA LYS A 116 17.47 -2.23 -11.39
C LYS A 116 16.23 -1.68 -10.66
N PRO A 117 14.98 -1.88 -11.15
CA PRO A 117 13.79 -1.42 -10.44
C PRO A 117 13.68 -2.00 -9.02
N ILE A 118 14.01 -3.28 -8.82
CA ILE A 118 13.90 -3.92 -7.50
C ILE A 118 14.93 -3.31 -6.52
N VAL A 119 16.16 -3.14 -6.97
CA VAL A 119 17.24 -2.54 -6.17
C VAL A 119 16.93 -1.08 -5.83
N ASP A 120 16.47 -0.31 -6.81
CA ASP A 120 16.15 1.11 -6.63
C ASP A 120 14.96 1.28 -5.68
N ALA A 121 13.92 0.43 -5.81
CA ALA A 121 12.80 0.41 -4.87
C ALA A 121 13.22 0.04 -3.44
N TYR A 122 14.10 -0.95 -3.28
CA TYR A 122 14.64 -1.33 -1.97
C TYR A 122 15.40 -0.19 -1.31
N LYS A 123 16.29 0.48 -2.05
CA LYS A 123 17.07 1.63 -1.56
C LYS A 123 16.16 2.80 -1.16
N MET A 124 15.20 3.14 -2.02
CA MET A 124 14.27 4.22 -1.74
C MET A 124 13.37 3.90 -0.54
N CYS A 125 12.93 2.65 -0.39
CA CYS A 125 12.14 2.20 0.76
C CYS A 125 12.91 2.36 2.08
N HIS A 126 14.22 2.12 2.08
CA HIS A 126 15.09 2.31 3.24
C HIS A 126 15.29 3.78 3.62
N ASP A 127 15.09 4.68 2.65
CA ASP A 127 15.27 6.11 2.80
C ASP A 127 13.99 6.85 3.22
N LEU A 128 12.81 6.23 3.08
CA LEU A 128 11.56 6.78 3.58
C LEU A 128 11.56 6.89 5.11
N ASP A 129 11.18 8.07 5.62
CA ASP A 129 11.02 8.34 7.05
C ASP A 129 9.54 8.50 7.47
N LEU A 130 8.70 7.65 6.90
CA LEU A 130 7.28 7.50 7.26
C LEU A 130 6.79 6.11 6.85
N ALA A 131 5.66 5.66 7.37
CA ALA A 131 4.96 4.47 6.87
C ALA A 131 3.96 4.86 5.78
N ALA A 132 4.40 4.77 4.54
CA ALA A 132 3.60 5.00 3.35
C ALA A 132 4.15 4.17 2.17
N CYS A 133 3.38 4.10 1.09
CA CYS A 133 3.81 3.51 -0.16
C CYS A 133 3.87 4.60 -1.24
N VAL A 134 5.07 4.91 -1.74
CA VAL A 134 5.30 5.92 -2.78
C VAL A 134 5.46 5.27 -4.15
N MET A 135 5.36 6.06 -5.21
CA MET A 135 5.65 5.64 -6.58
C MET A 135 6.83 6.43 -7.13
N THR A 136 7.65 5.80 -7.95
CA THR A 136 8.63 6.52 -8.77
C THR A 136 7.92 7.28 -9.89
N ASP A 137 8.56 8.34 -10.40
CA ASP A 137 7.99 9.15 -11.48
C ASP A 137 7.64 8.31 -12.72
N ASN A 138 8.51 7.37 -13.10
CA ASN A 138 8.26 6.48 -14.23
C ASN A 138 6.99 5.63 -14.04
N ALA A 139 6.77 5.09 -12.84
CA ALA A 139 5.58 4.30 -12.54
C ALA A 139 4.33 5.18 -12.52
N TYR A 140 4.45 6.40 -11.97
CA TYR A 140 3.34 7.33 -11.94
C TYR A 140 2.96 7.85 -13.33
N GLN A 141 3.94 8.14 -14.18
CA GLN A 141 3.73 8.53 -15.58
C GLN A 141 3.06 7.41 -16.36
N GLU A 142 3.51 6.16 -16.21
CA GLU A 142 2.87 4.99 -16.85
C GLU A 142 1.39 4.89 -16.44
N VAL A 143 1.10 4.94 -15.14
CA VAL A 143 -0.27 4.89 -14.63
C VAL A 143 -1.10 6.07 -15.17
N THR A 144 -0.54 7.29 -15.19
CA THR A 144 -1.22 8.48 -15.69
C THR A 144 -1.55 8.37 -17.17
N ASN A 145 -0.62 7.86 -17.97
CA ASN A 145 -0.83 7.62 -19.41
C ASN A 145 -1.95 6.60 -19.65
N LEU A 146 -1.98 5.51 -18.88
CA LEU A 146 -3.03 4.50 -18.93
C LEU A 146 -4.38 5.06 -18.48
N ILE A 147 -4.41 5.85 -17.40
CA ILE A 147 -5.60 6.57 -16.96
C ILE A 147 -6.10 7.44 -18.11
N ASN A 148 -5.28 8.33 -18.66
CA ASN A 148 -5.70 9.28 -19.69
C ASN A 148 -6.26 8.56 -20.92
N SER A 149 -5.63 7.46 -21.33
CA SER A 149 -6.02 6.64 -22.49
C SER A 149 -7.28 5.79 -22.25
N SER A 150 -7.65 5.51 -20.99
CA SER A 150 -8.79 4.66 -20.68
C SER A 150 -10.14 5.32 -20.99
N LYS A 151 -11.10 4.59 -21.56
CA LYS A 151 -12.50 5.04 -21.65
C LYS A 151 -13.33 4.66 -20.40
N ARG A 152 -12.75 3.92 -19.46
CA ARG A 152 -13.46 3.30 -18.32
C ARG A 152 -13.54 4.27 -17.14
N LYS A 153 -14.60 5.08 -17.10
CA LYS A 153 -14.84 6.11 -16.06
C LYS A 153 -14.67 5.61 -14.61
N LYS A 154 -15.15 4.39 -14.30
CA LYS A 154 -15.05 3.81 -12.95
C LYS A 154 -13.59 3.57 -12.54
N ILE A 155 -12.78 3.00 -13.42
CA ILE A 155 -11.35 2.76 -13.16
C ILE A 155 -10.59 4.07 -13.08
N LYS A 156 -10.86 5.02 -13.98
CA LYS A 156 -10.27 6.36 -13.91
C LYS A 156 -10.49 6.97 -12.52
N LYS A 157 -11.74 6.94 -12.03
CA LYS A 157 -12.10 7.43 -10.70
C LYS A 157 -11.38 6.66 -9.58
N LEU A 158 -11.31 5.33 -9.69
CA LEU A 158 -10.60 4.47 -8.74
C LEU A 158 -9.12 4.85 -8.65
N LEU A 159 -8.42 4.86 -9.79
CA LEU A 159 -6.98 5.15 -9.88
C LEU A 159 -6.65 6.58 -9.40
N ASN A 160 -7.44 7.58 -9.81
CA ASN A 160 -7.28 8.96 -9.35
C ASN A 160 -7.54 9.14 -7.85
N ALA A 161 -8.35 8.27 -7.24
CA ALA A 161 -8.58 8.27 -5.80
C ALA A 161 -7.51 7.49 -5.02
N SER A 162 -6.79 6.57 -5.68
CA SER A 162 -5.76 5.71 -5.10
C SER A 162 -4.41 6.40 -4.95
N ILE A 163 -4.14 7.48 -5.69
CA ILE A 163 -2.84 8.16 -5.71
C ILE A 163 -3.03 9.62 -5.34
N VAL A 164 -2.14 10.13 -4.48
CA VAL A 164 -2.08 11.53 -4.09
C VAL A 164 -0.63 11.99 -4.05
N GLU A 165 -0.34 13.18 -4.55
CA GLU A 165 0.98 13.77 -4.34
C GLU A 165 1.11 14.29 -2.90
N TYR A 166 2.20 13.95 -2.24
CA TYR A 166 2.47 14.37 -0.87
C TYR A 166 3.96 14.70 -0.71
N LEU A 167 4.28 15.64 0.19
CA LEU A 167 5.66 15.99 0.53
C LEU A 167 6.20 14.90 1.46
N ILE A 168 7.00 14.01 0.92
CA ILE A 168 7.51 12.81 1.59
C ILE A 168 8.78 13.15 2.37
N PRO A 169 8.79 12.98 3.70
CA PRO A 169 10.00 13.06 4.49
C PRO A 169 10.88 11.83 4.24
N ARG A 170 12.15 12.11 3.97
CA ARG A 170 13.23 11.14 3.76
C ARG A 170 14.27 11.29 4.86
N LYS A 171 15.10 10.27 5.06
CA LYS A 171 16.16 10.32 6.07
C LYS A 171 17.13 11.47 5.80
N GLY A 172 17.71 11.99 6.88
CA GLY A 172 18.60 13.14 6.83
C GLY A 172 17.89 14.47 6.59
N GLY A 173 16.58 14.56 6.87
CA GLY A 173 15.81 15.81 6.80
C GLY A 173 15.49 16.27 5.39
N LYS A 174 15.65 15.40 4.38
CA LYS A 174 15.28 15.70 3.00
C LYS A 174 13.78 15.53 2.82
N GLU A 175 13.18 16.37 1.99
CA GLU A 175 11.78 16.28 1.62
C GLU A 175 11.62 16.30 0.11
N GLU A 176 10.72 15.49 -0.41
CA GLU A 176 10.47 15.39 -1.85
C GLU A 176 9.00 15.17 -2.11
N LYS A 177 8.41 15.89 -3.06
CA LYS A 177 7.01 15.71 -3.41
C LYS A 177 6.88 14.50 -4.33
N LEU A 178 6.23 13.44 -3.86
CA LEU A 178 6.12 12.17 -4.59
C LEU A 178 4.66 11.68 -4.68
N PRO A 179 4.29 10.97 -5.77
CA PRO A 179 3.02 10.27 -5.86
C PRO A 179 2.97 9.15 -4.81
N THR A 180 1.91 9.11 -4.01
CA THR A 180 1.79 8.25 -2.84
C THR A 180 0.43 7.56 -2.80
N LEU A 181 0.39 6.30 -2.40
CA LEU A 181 -0.86 5.54 -2.30
C LEU A 181 -1.74 6.04 -1.16
N ASN A 182 -2.92 6.56 -1.49
CA ASN A 182 -3.92 7.02 -0.52
C ASN A 182 -4.48 5.85 0.31
N LEU A 183 -3.99 5.69 1.53
CA LEU A 183 -4.38 4.57 2.41
C LEU A 183 -5.88 4.49 2.72
N LEU A 184 -6.63 5.58 2.49
CA LEU A 184 -8.05 5.69 2.81
C LEU A 184 -8.98 5.58 1.62
N THR A 185 -8.50 5.21 0.43
CA THR A 185 -9.32 5.10 -0.79
C THR A 185 -10.53 4.18 -0.59
N PHE A 186 -10.38 3.07 0.17
CA PHE A 186 -11.47 2.13 0.46
C PHE A 186 -12.07 2.34 1.84
N ARG A 187 -12.92 3.36 2.01
CA ARG A 187 -13.58 3.70 3.31
C ARG A 187 -14.61 2.67 3.82
N GLY A 188 -14.73 1.49 3.20
CA GLY A 188 -15.64 0.41 3.61
C GLY A 188 -15.03 -0.59 4.60
N LEU A 189 -13.71 -0.63 4.72
CA LEU A 189 -13.04 -1.41 5.76
C LEU A 189 -13.12 -0.59 7.05
N LYS A 190 -14.10 -0.87 7.90
CA LYS A 190 -14.00 -0.43 9.29
C LYS A 190 -12.82 -1.20 9.88
N PRO A 191 -11.87 -0.54 10.59
CA PRO A 191 -10.84 -1.28 11.30
C PRO A 191 -11.53 -2.37 12.13
N LYS A 192 -11.12 -3.64 11.95
CA LYS A 192 -11.71 -4.78 12.68
C LYS A 192 -11.41 -4.71 14.19
N SER A 193 -10.62 -3.73 14.64
CA SER A 193 -10.46 -3.49 16.07
C SER A 193 -11.80 -3.01 16.63
N LYS A 194 -12.39 -3.84 17.51
CA LYS A 194 -13.53 -3.47 18.37
C LYS A 194 -13.23 -2.28 19.31
N LYS A 195 -12.04 -1.67 19.22
CA LYS A 195 -11.56 -0.59 20.09
C LYS A 195 -11.33 0.76 19.39
N SER A 196 -11.23 0.82 18.06
CA SER A 196 -11.02 2.08 17.35
C SER A 196 -12.35 2.70 16.93
N ASN A 197 -13.04 3.30 17.89
CA ASN A 197 -14.09 4.29 17.62
C ASN A 197 -13.46 5.53 16.97
N VAL A 198 -13.10 5.45 15.70
CA VAL A 198 -12.85 6.66 14.88
C VAL A 198 -14.22 7.23 14.47
N LYS A 199 -15.02 7.55 15.49
CA LYS A 199 -16.27 8.28 15.43
C LYS A 199 -16.26 9.28 16.59
N SER A 200 -15.46 10.32 16.48
CA SER A 200 -15.65 11.51 17.32
C SER A 200 -15.25 12.75 16.55
N LYS A 201 -15.97 13.84 16.83
CA LYS A 201 -15.92 15.13 16.13
C LYS A 201 -14.55 15.83 16.27
N ASP A 202 -13.63 15.31 17.09
CA ASP A 202 -12.24 15.73 17.21
C ASP A 202 -11.26 14.74 16.57
N ASN A 203 -11.17 14.81 15.25
CA ASN A 203 -10.29 13.98 14.40
C ASN A 203 -8.78 14.06 14.75
N LYS A 204 -8.34 14.88 15.73
CA LYS A 204 -6.92 14.99 16.09
C LYS A 204 -6.45 13.84 16.98
N ILE A 205 -7.17 13.55 18.06
CA ILE A 205 -6.76 12.53 19.03
C ILE A 205 -6.88 11.13 18.42
N GLY A 206 -7.93 10.88 17.60
CA GLY A 206 -8.15 9.58 16.99
C GLY A 206 -7.07 9.13 15.98
N ILE A 207 -6.55 10.03 15.15
CA ILE A 207 -5.51 9.67 14.17
C ILE A 207 -4.18 9.40 14.86
N ARG A 208 -3.80 10.27 15.80
CA ARG A 208 -2.56 10.09 16.56
C ARG A 208 -2.59 8.75 17.28
N GLN A 209 -3.65 8.46 18.03
CA GLN A 209 -3.79 7.17 18.70
C GLN A 209 -3.78 5.99 17.72
N PHE A 210 -4.42 6.13 16.56
CA PHE A 210 -4.41 5.08 15.53
C PHE A 210 -3.00 4.78 15.03
N VAL A 211 -2.19 5.81 14.77
CA VAL A 211 -0.78 5.63 14.35
C VAL A 211 0.04 5.03 15.49
N PHE A 212 -0.06 5.61 16.69
CA PHE A 212 0.69 5.13 17.84
C PHE A 212 0.35 3.67 18.18
N ASN A 213 -0.92 3.28 18.14
CA ASN A 213 -1.33 1.88 18.31
C ASN A 213 -0.66 0.97 17.29
N SER A 214 -0.62 1.37 16.01
CA SER A 214 0.06 0.60 14.97
C SER A 214 1.56 0.41 15.26
N PHE A 215 2.24 1.45 15.74
CA PHE A 215 3.67 1.38 16.04
C PHE A 215 4.00 0.71 17.39
N TRP A 216 3.08 0.74 18.36
CA TRP A 216 3.20 0.10 19.68
C TRP A 216 2.68 -1.34 19.73
N GLU A 217 1.99 -1.79 18.69
CA GLU A 217 1.46 -3.15 18.65
C GLU A 217 2.59 -4.17 18.85
N HIS A 218 2.23 -5.35 19.35
CA HIS A 218 3.18 -6.43 19.64
C HIS A 218 4.14 -6.13 20.78
N ASN A 219 3.72 -5.29 21.73
CA ASN A 219 4.48 -4.88 22.91
C ASN A 219 5.86 -4.30 22.57
N LYS A 220 5.96 -3.62 21.43
CA LYS A 220 7.18 -2.95 21.01
C LYS A 220 7.22 -1.55 21.60
N ASP A 221 8.29 -1.22 22.30
CA ASP A 221 8.61 0.18 22.57
C ASP A 221 8.95 0.90 21.26
N ILE A 222 8.59 2.19 21.18
CA ILE A 222 8.96 3.03 20.05
C ILE A 222 10.29 3.70 20.43
N PRO A 223 11.42 3.31 19.81
CA PRO A 223 12.69 3.99 20.07
C PRO A 223 12.58 5.45 19.64
N GLN A 224 13.39 6.33 20.24
CA GLN A 224 13.38 7.75 19.95
C GLN A 224 13.50 8.05 18.45
N GLU A 225 14.32 7.26 17.74
CA GLU A 225 14.53 7.35 16.29
C GLU A 225 13.26 7.07 15.47
N ALA A 226 12.31 6.30 16.00
CA ALA A 226 11.05 5.99 15.35
C ALA A 226 9.95 7.03 15.61
N LEU A 227 10.12 7.95 16.57
CA LEU A 227 9.13 8.99 16.86
C LEU A 227 8.94 9.95 15.69
N ASN A 228 10.01 10.29 14.98
CA ASN A 228 9.91 11.12 13.76
C ASN A 228 9.06 10.43 12.70
N LYS A 229 9.31 9.14 12.47
CA LYS A 229 8.53 8.31 11.55
C LYS A 229 7.05 8.25 11.93
N VAL A 230 6.73 8.11 13.23
CA VAL A 230 5.35 8.15 13.74
C VAL A 230 4.69 9.50 13.44
N ALA A 231 5.38 10.60 13.77
CA ALA A 231 4.86 11.94 13.52
C ALA A 231 4.64 12.21 12.02
N ASN A 232 5.60 11.82 11.17
CA ASN A 232 5.52 11.94 9.72
C ASN A 232 4.35 11.11 9.15
N THR A 233 4.15 9.91 9.67
CA THR A 233 3.03 9.04 9.30
C THR A 233 1.69 9.66 9.70
N GLU A 234 1.60 10.23 10.91
CA GLU A 234 0.40 10.94 11.36
C GLU A 234 0.07 12.13 10.44
N GLN A 235 1.08 12.93 10.07
CA GLN A 235 0.90 14.06 9.15
C GLN A 235 0.40 13.60 7.78
N TYR A 236 0.98 12.51 7.24
CA TYR A 236 0.52 11.89 6.01
C TYR A 236 -0.95 11.46 6.09
N LEU A 237 -1.34 10.74 7.14
CA LEU A 237 -2.74 10.31 7.33
C LEU A 237 -3.71 11.49 7.47
N ARG A 238 -3.30 12.57 8.15
CA ARG A 238 -4.09 13.81 8.23
C ARG A 238 -4.29 14.45 6.87
N TYR A 239 -3.24 14.49 6.05
CA TYR A 239 -3.28 15.05 4.71
C TYR A 239 -4.26 14.28 3.82
N ILE A 240 -4.17 12.95 3.77
CA ILE A 240 -5.07 12.14 2.93
C ILE A 240 -6.53 12.20 3.39
N ILE A 241 -6.79 12.41 4.68
CA ILE A 241 -8.16 12.64 5.19
C ILE A 241 -8.72 13.95 4.64
N ARG A 242 -7.92 15.02 4.62
CA ARG A 242 -8.32 16.31 4.04
C ARG A 242 -8.53 16.19 2.54
N PHE A 243 -7.60 15.54 1.84
CA PHE A 243 -7.69 15.27 0.40
C PHE A 243 -8.96 14.50 0.02
N THR A 244 -9.24 13.40 0.73
CA THR A 244 -10.42 12.56 0.48
C THR A 244 -11.74 13.28 0.80
N LYS A 245 -11.74 14.27 1.70
CA LYS A 245 -12.92 15.12 1.94
C LYS A 245 -13.17 16.06 0.75
N LYS A 246 -12.13 16.68 0.19
CA LYS A 246 -12.23 17.57 -0.98
C LYS A 246 -12.73 16.85 -2.24
N GLN A 247 -12.38 15.58 -2.44
CA GLN A 247 -12.90 14.82 -3.59
C GLN A 247 -14.41 14.48 -3.49
N LYS A 248 -15.07 14.76 -2.35
CA LYS A 248 -16.50 14.49 -2.14
C LYS A 248 -17.39 15.73 -2.19
N SER A 249 -16.81 16.92 -2.00
CA SER A 249 -17.44 18.23 -2.19
C SER A 249 -17.40 18.62 -3.66
#